data_AF-A0A7C2P5H7-F1
#
_entry.id   AF-A0A7C2P5H7-F1
#
_cell.length_a   1.000
_cell.length_b   1.000
_cell.length_c   1.000
_cell.angle_alpha   90.00
_cell.angle_beta   90.00
_cell.angle_gamma   90.00
#
_symmetry.space_group_name_H-M   'P 1'
#
loop_
_entity.id
_entity.type
_entity.pdbx_description
1 polymer ?
#
loop_
_entity_poly.entity_id
_entity_poly.type
_entity_poly.pdbx_seq_one_letter_code
_entity_poly.pdbx_strand_id
1 'polypeptide(L)'
;MSQPLNFYLNAYEIRPQTPSNPLEAFRIALNIDAEIGERLSFMLKEYNIVFHYQSSDYFEYKAGYYIYDVDKWSAIIKSSSVLSSLKHHKERVEAVSYVVRGAILRLIENKLRLVEGLKKVRTSIDERKFFFSQDLLKDKSSIFGYYRCFVYRVEYIHRPAKKLLLLILPSILIRGKESLEGLIEERKVPLELLLGLPFKTRQENNQDTKVRPYVGFLEKITGDTAIVRPAALTITEPISVPLKNLYAIGRIDLYRKVIEFLGEDYDLLFDYKGELTFTWEKGRKIKDAPLRMKEEVENIRKELFAKKVFPLQLQGVTYTLSDEPISPEIKEE
;
A
#
# COMPACT_ATOMS: atom_id res chain seq x y z
N MET A 1 -21.52 15.12 34.27
CA MET A 1 -20.38 15.54 33.43
C MET A 1 -20.03 14.38 32.52
N SER A 2 -20.48 14.42 31.27
CA SER A 2 -20.06 13.45 30.24
C SER A 2 -18.60 13.76 29.89
N GLN A 3 -17.72 12.77 29.99
CA GLN A 3 -16.40 12.90 29.38
C GLN A 3 -16.60 13.06 27.86
N PRO A 4 -15.92 14.02 27.21
CA PRO A 4 -16.00 14.12 25.76
C PRO A 4 -15.54 12.79 25.15
N LEU A 5 -16.36 12.25 24.24
CA LEU A 5 -16.00 11.12 23.41
C LEU A 5 -14.85 11.56 22.49
N ASN A 6 -13.62 11.40 22.96
CA ASN A 6 -12.43 11.60 22.15
C ASN A 6 -12.37 10.47 21.12
N PHE A 7 -12.91 10.72 19.93
CA PHE A 7 -12.71 9.86 18.78
C PHE A 7 -11.23 9.93 18.39
N TYR A 8 -10.51 8.84 18.57
CA TYR A 8 -9.12 8.72 18.15
C TYR A 8 -9.10 8.65 16.62
N LEU A 9 -8.79 9.77 15.97
CA LEU A 9 -8.44 9.78 14.56
C LEU A 9 -6.95 9.46 14.45
N ASN A 10 -6.58 8.40 13.74
CA ASN A 10 -5.20 8.07 13.39
C ASN A 10 -4.64 9.06 12.34
N ALA A 11 -4.87 10.36 12.52
CA ALA A 11 -4.65 11.41 11.55
C ALA A 11 -3.75 12.48 12.16
N TYR A 12 -2.63 12.74 11.49
CA TYR A 12 -1.66 13.76 11.89
C TYR A 12 -1.66 14.88 10.86
N GLU A 13 -1.71 16.12 11.33
CA GLU A 13 -1.63 17.29 10.45
C GLU A 13 -0.25 17.41 9.80
N ILE A 14 -0.23 17.66 8.50
CA ILE A 14 0.93 18.01 7.70
C ILE A 14 0.90 19.53 7.50
N ARG A 15 1.91 20.24 8.01
CA ARG A 15 1.95 21.71 8.03
C ARG A 15 3.10 22.23 7.15
N PRO A 16 2.84 23.11 6.17
CA PRO A 16 3.92 23.86 5.55
C PRO A 16 4.53 24.83 6.56
N GLN A 17 5.85 25.04 6.50
CA GLN A 17 6.49 26.12 7.24
C GLN A 17 5.97 27.47 6.75
N THR A 18 5.65 28.36 7.69
CA THR A 18 5.14 29.69 7.41
C THR A 18 6.27 30.73 7.45
N PRO A 19 6.26 31.72 6.53
CA PRO A 19 5.35 31.87 5.40
C PRO A 19 5.66 30.88 4.27
N SER A 20 4.62 30.36 3.61
CA SER A 20 4.76 29.47 2.45
C SER A 20 4.31 30.18 1.17
N ASN A 21 5.20 30.30 0.20
CA ASN A 21 4.83 30.80 -1.13
C ASN A 21 3.97 29.77 -1.89
N PRO A 22 3.11 30.21 -2.82
CA PRO A 22 2.43 29.30 -3.74
C PRO A 22 3.44 28.43 -4.50
N LEU A 23 3.06 27.19 -4.75
CA LEU A 23 3.79 26.24 -5.58
C LEU A 23 3.48 26.52 -7.05
N GLU A 24 4.43 26.18 -7.92
CA GLU A 24 4.21 26.17 -9.36
C GLU A 24 3.94 24.75 -9.86
N ALA A 25 2.88 24.54 -10.62
CA ALA A 25 2.61 23.24 -11.23
C ALA A 25 2.43 23.38 -12.75
N PHE A 26 2.92 22.40 -13.50
CA PHE A 26 2.54 22.22 -14.89
C PHE A 26 1.32 21.31 -14.94
N ARG A 27 0.18 21.85 -15.36
CA ARG A 27 -1.05 21.09 -15.56
C ARG A 27 -1.16 20.61 -17.00
N ILE A 28 -1.23 19.30 -17.18
CA ILE A 28 -1.62 18.68 -18.45
C ILE A 28 -3.10 18.32 -18.34
N ALA A 29 -3.93 18.91 -19.19
CA ALA A 29 -5.37 18.65 -19.20
C ALA A 29 -5.69 17.21 -19.62
N LEU A 30 -6.86 16.69 -19.22
CA LEU A 30 -7.28 15.31 -19.51
C LEU A 30 -7.80 15.10 -20.93
N ASN A 31 -7.78 16.12 -21.79
CA ASN A 31 -8.14 16.03 -23.21
C ASN A 31 -7.02 15.38 -24.03
N ILE A 32 -6.56 14.22 -23.58
CA ILE A 32 -5.52 13.39 -24.18
C ILE A 32 -6.05 11.97 -24.36
N ASP A 33 -5.57 11.27 -25.37
CA ASP A 33 -5.97 9.88 -25.62
C ASP A 33 -5.61 8.96 -24.44
N ALA A 34 -6.41 7.93 -24.21
CA ALA A 34 -6.24 7.03 -23.06
C ALA A 34 -4.84 6.38 -23.02
N GLU A 35 -4.33 5.94 -24.17
CA GLU A 35 -2.98 5.37 -24.29
C GLU A 35 -1.89 6.39 -23.90
N ILE A 36 -2.05 7.65 -24.31
CA ILE A 36 -1.13 8.73 -23.94
C ILE A 36 -1.22 9.01 -22.44
N GLY A 37 -2.43 9.00 -21.87
CA GLY A 37 -2.66 9.13 -20.43
C GLY A 37 -1.99 8.02 -19.63
N GLU A 38 -2.07 6.76 -20.09
CA GLU A 38 -1.40 5.63 -19.47
C GLU A 38 0.13 5.75 -19.55
N ARG A 39 0.67 6.10 -20.73
CA ARG A 39 2.10 6.34 -20.93
C ARG A 39 2.62 7.49 -20.05
N LEU A 40 1.89 8.60 -19.97
CA LEU A 40 2.20 9.72 -19.08
C LEU A 40 2.24 9.27 -17.62
N SER A 41 1.19 8.58 -17.17
CA SER A 41 1.10 8.06 -15.80
C SER A 41 2.24 7.07 -15.47
N PHE A 42 2.62 6.24 -16.43
CA PHE A 42 3.74 5.31 -16.32
C PHE A 42 5.07 6.07 -16.18
N MET A 43 5.38 6.98 -17.10
CA MET A 43 6.61 7.77 -17.09
C MET A 43 6.75 8.58 -15.79
N LEU A 44 5.70 9.27 -15.37
CA LEU A 44 5.74 10.03 -14.13
C LEU A 44 6.06 9.14 -12.90
N LYS A 45 5.59 7.88 -12.90
CA LYS A 45 5.87 6.90 -11.82
C LYS A 45 7.28 6.31 -11.94
N GLU A 46 7.71 5.95 -13.15
CA GLU A 46 9.01 5.34 -13.44
C GLU A 46 10.15 6.27 -13.04
N TYR A 47 10.05 7.54 -13.44
CA TYR A 47 11.05 8.57 -13.14
C TYR A 47 10.86 9.21 -11.77
N ASN A 48 9.96 8.69 -10.93
CA ASN A 48 9.62 9.21 -9.60
C ASN A 48 9.32 10.73 -9.59
N ILE A 49 8.62 11.21 -10.62
CA ILE A 49 8.21 12.62 -10.73
C ILE A 49 7.08 12.87 -9.73
N VAL A 50 7.14 14.00 -9.03
CA VAL A 50 6.11 14.39 -8.07
C VAL A 50 4.92 15.00 -8.81
N PHE A 51 3.77 14.34 -8.74
CA PHE A 51 2.55 14.79 -9.40
C PHE A 51 1.27 14.41 -8.66
N HIS A 52 0.19 15.10 -8.98
CA HIS A 52 -1.18 14.74 -8.62
C HIS A 52 -2.03 14.51 -9.87
N TYR A 53 -2.89 13.51 -9.83
CA TYR A 53 -3.86 13.25 -10.90
C TYR A 53 -5.25 13.64 -10.40
N GLN A 54 -5.86 14.61 -11.09
CA GLN A 54 -7.18 15.13 -10.82
C GLN A 54 -8.14 14.68 -11.93
N SER A 55 -9.03 13.71 -11.64
CA SER A 55 -9.91 13.11 -12.65
C SER A 55 -11.05 14.04 -13.12
N SER A 56 -11.46 14.98 -12.29
CA SER A 56 -12.54 15.94 -12.58
C SER A 56 -12.26 17.29 -11.92
N ASP A 57 -12.87 18.36 -12.41
CA ASP A 57 -12.83 19.66 -11.71
C ASP A 57 -13.32 19.49 -10.27
N TYR A 58 -12.58 20.03 -9.30
CA TYR A 58 -12.88 19.88 -7.88
C TYR A 58 -12.28 21.00 -7.03
N PHE A 59 -13.06 21.54 -6.10
CA PHE A 59 -12.79 22.80 -5.41
C PHE A 59 -12.42 23.90 -6.43
N GLU A 60 -11.29 24.59 -6.26
CA GLU A 60 -10.78 25.61 -7.18
C GLU A 60 -9.90 25.05 -8.34
N TYR A 61 -9.74 23.73 -8.46
CA TYR A 61 -8.78 23.12 -9.39
C TYR A 61 -9.44 22.40 -10.57
N LYS A 62 -8.84 22.56 -11.75
CA LYS A 62 -9.27 21.90 -13.00
C LYS A 62 -8.77 20.46 -13.11
N ALA A 63 -9.47 19.62 -13.87
CA ALA A 63 -9.03 18.27 -14.17
C ALA A 63 -7.66 18.27 -14.89
N GLY A 64 -6.80 17.31 -14.56
CA GLY A 64 -5.48 17.18 -15.16
C GLY A 64 -4.42 16.51 -14.30
N TYR A 65 -3.24 16.32 -14.89
CA TYR A 65 -2.02 15.96 -14.18
C TYR A 65 -1.29 17.22 -13.75
N TYR A 66 -1.16 17.45 -12.44
CA TYR A 66 -0.41 18.55 -11.84
C TYR A 66 0.99 18.06 -11.52
N ILE A 67 1.99 18.55 -12.26
CA ILE A 67 3.39 18.13 -12.15
C ILE A 67 4.19 19.23 -11.45
N TYR A 68 4.84 18.89 -10.33
CA TYR A 68 5.52 19.87 -9.47
C TYR A 68 7.04 19.90 -9.64
N ASP A 69 7.62 18.85 -10.22
CA ASP A 69 9.05 18.82 -10.57
C ASP A 69 9.23 19.27 -12.03
N VAL A 70 9.14 20.58 -12.23
CA VAL A 70 9.10 21.23 -13.54
C VAL A 70 10.39 20.99 -14.34
N ASP A 71 11.54 21.07 -13.68
CA ASP A 71 12.84 20.94 -14.34
C ASP A 71 13.06 19.50 -14.82
N LYS A 72 12.82 18.52 -13.94
CA LYS A 72 12.94 17.11 -14.29
C LYS A 72 11.93 16.69 -15.34
N TRP A 73 10.69 17.19 -15.23
CA TRP A 73 9.68 16.97 -16.24
C TRP A 73 10.15 17.53 -17.59
N SER A 74 10.59 18.79 -17.63
CA SER A 74 11.06 19.44 -18.86
C SER A 74 12.22 18.69 -19.54
N ALA A 75 13.12 18.06 -18.77
CA ALA A 75 14.16 17.19 -19.32
C ALA A 75 13.59 15.91 -19.97
N ILE A 76 12.64 15.25 -19.31
CA ILE A 76 12.05 13.98 -19.75
C ILE A 76 11.18 14.17 -20.99
N ILE A 77 10.38 15.23 -21.06
CA ILE A 77 9.50 15.45 -22.22
C ILE A 77 10.32 15.66 -23.50
N LYS A 78 11.46 16.38 -23.41
CA LYS A 78 12.34 16.61 -24.56
C LYS A 78 12.88 15.31 -25.18
N SER A 79 13.04 14.26 -24.37
CA SER A 79 13.48 12.94 -24.82
C SER A 79 12.37 12.03 -25.36
N SER A 80 11.09 12.43 -25.27
CA SER A 80 9.95 11.60 -25.69
C SER A 80 9.17 12.26 -26.82
N SER A 81 9.25 11.69 -28.02
CA SER A 81 8.52 12.18 -29.21
C SER A 81 6.99 12.17 -29.02
N VAL A 82 6.48 11.30 -28.14
CA VAL A 82 5.05 11.17 -27.84
C VAL A 82 4.60 12.22 -26.82
N LEU A 83 5.43 12.55 -25.84
CA LEU A 83 5.06 13.49 -24.78
C LEU A 83 5.44 14.94 -25.13
N SER A 84 6.38 15.16 -26.06
CA SER A 84 6.86 16.49 -26.49
C SER A 84 5.78 17.41 -27.06
N SER A 85 4.68 16.85 -27.54
CA SER A 85 3.53 17.61 -28.05
C SER A 85 2.50 17.98 -26.98
N LEU A 86 2.63 17.47 -25.75
CA LEU A 86 1.65 17.72 -24.69
C LEU A 86 1.67 19.18 -24.24
N LYS A 87 0.57 19.88 -24.50
CA LYS A 87 0.33 21.23 -23.96
C LYS A 87 0.25 21.16 -22.43
N HIS A 88 0.97 22.05 -21.78
CA HIS A 88 0.96 22.21 -20.34
C HIS A 88 0.63 23.67 -19.98
N HIS A 89 -0.11 23.86 -18.90
CA HIS A 89 -0.49 25.16 -18.36
C HIS A 89 0.26 25.38 -17.05
N LYS A 90 0.89 26.54 -16.89
CA LYS A 90 1.46 26.92 -15.60
C LYS A 90 0.33 27.32 -14.67
N GLU A 91 0.22 26.64 -13.54
CA GLU A 91 -0.79 26.89 -12.51
C GLU A 91 -0.08 27.28 -11.21
N ARG A 92 -0.62 28.27 -10.50
CA ARG A 92 -0.21 28.58 -9.12
C ARG A 92 -1.09 27.80 -8.16
N VAL A 93 -0.46 27.04 -7.27
CA VAL A 93 -1.14 26.12 -6.36
C VAL A 93 -0.82 26.50 -4.92
N GLU A 94 -1.84 26.64 -4.07
CA GLU A 94 -1.61 26.88 -2.65
C GLU A 94 -0.91 25.68 -1.99
N ALA A 95 0.02 25.96 -1.07
CA ALA A 95 0.79 24.93 -0.36
C ALA A 95 -0.09 23.96 0.44
N VAL A 96 -1.31 24.37 0.83
CA VAL A 96 -2.32 23.52 1.46
C VAL A 96 -3.54 23.47 0.56
N SER A 97 -3.60 22.49 -0.33
CA SER A 97 -4.68 22.35 -1.31
C SER A 97 -4.95 20.90 -1.66
N TYR A 98 -6.12 20.65 -2.26
CA TYR A 98 -6.51 19.31 -2.66
C TYR A 98 -5.49 18.66 -3.61
N VAL A 99 -4.99 19.41 -4.60
CA VAL A 99 -4.04 18.88 -5.59
C VAL A 99 -2.63 18.70 -5.05
N VAL A 100 -2.29 19.26 -3.88
CA VAL A 100 -1.00 19.01 -3.21
C VAL A 100 -1.00 17.67 -2.48
N ARG A 101 -2.17 17.11 -2.12
CA ARG A 101 -2.25 15.82 -1.42
C ARG A 101 -1.51 14.70 -2.15
N GLY A 102 -1.64 14.63 -3.48
CA GLY A 102 -0.98 13.63 -4.31
C GLY A 102 0.53 13.82 -4.41
N ALA A 103 1.00 15.07 -4.40
CA ALA A 103 2.43 15.39 -4.37
C ALA A 103 3.06 14.95 -3.05
N ILE A 104 2.45 15.29 -1.92
CA ILE A 104 2.90 14.87 -0.59
C ILE A 104 2.87 13.35 -0.45
N LEU A 105 1.80 12.68 -0.91
CA LEU A 105 1.68 11.22 -0.91
C LEU A 105 2.87 10.54 -1.62
N ARG A 106 3.31 11.09 -2.76
CA ARG A 106 4.47 10.59 -3.54
C ARG A 106 5.80 10.89 -2.88
N LEU A 107 5.98 12.08 -2.31
CA LEU A 107 7.19 12.42 -1.57
C LEU A 107 7.40 11.48 -0.39
N ILE A 108 6.34 11.20 0.37
CA ILE A 108 6.34 10.20 1.44
C ILE A 108 6.74 8.83 0.87
N GLU A 109 6.09 8.41 -0.23
CA GLU A 109 6.34 7.11 -0.84
C GLU A 109 7.81 6.95 -1.26
N ASN A 110 8.37 7.97 -1.91
CA ASN A 110 9.75 7.98 -2.37
C ASN A 110 10.73 7.82 -1.20
N LYS A 111 10.51 8.53 -0.08
CA LYS A 111 11.35 8.36 1.11
C LYS A 111 11.17 6.99 1.77
N LEU A 112 9.94 6.50 1.89
CA LEU A 112 9.66 5.18 2.47
C LEU A 112 10.31 4.03 1.68
N ARG A 113 10.39 4.14 0.35
CA ARG A 113 11.09 3.15 -0.50
C ARG A 113 12.58 3.07 -0.23
N LEU A 114 13.19 4.13 0.32
CA LEU A 114 14.61 4.17 0.68
C LEU A 114 14.89 3.65 2.09
N VAL A 115 13.85 3.40 2.90
CA VAL A 115 14.04 2.91 4.27
C VAL A 115 14.35 1.42 4.24
N GLU A 116 15.50 1.05 4.80
CA GLU A 116 15.90 -0.35 4.92
C GLU A 116 14.86 -1.17 5.69
N GLY A 117 14.63 -2.39 5.22
CA GLY A 117 13.68 -3.32 5.83
C GLY A 117 12.21 -3.02 5.52
N LEU A 118 11.88 -1.97 4.76
CA LEU A 118 10.52 -1.69 4.30
C LEU A 118 10.31 -2.09 2.84
N LYS A 119 9.17 -2.73 2.57
CA LYS A 119 8.78 -3.19 1.22
C LYS A 119 7.40 -2.67 0.86
N LYS A 120 7.27 -2.10 -0.34
CA LYS A 120 5.99 -1.61 -0.85
C LYS A 120 5.09 -2.78 -1.27
N VAL A 121 3.82 -2.73 -0.86
CA VAL A 121 2.75 -3.58 -1.41
C VAL A 121 2.08 -2.83 -2.56
N ARG A 122 1.74 -3.53 -3.64
CA ARG A 122 0.98 -2.94 -4.75
C ARG A 122 -0.43 -2.61 -4.26
N THR A 123 -0.82 -1.33 -4.31
CA THR A 123 -2.13 -0.82 -3.84
C THR A 123 -2.76 0.14 -4.86
N SER A 124 -3.96 0.63 -4.52
CA SER A 124 -4.73 1.65 -5.25
C SER A 124 -3.99 2.99 -5.38
N ILE A 125 -4.57 3.92 -6.14
CA ILE A 125 -3.94 5.20 -6.52
C ILE A 125 -3.84 6.18 -5.35
N ASP A 126 -4.80 6.17 -4.42
CA ASP A 126 -4.87 7.13 -3.30
C ASP A 126 -4.35 6.59 -1.96
N GLU A 127 -4.06 5.29 -1.88
CA GLU A 127 -3.53 4.65 -0.68
C GLU A 127 -2.20 3.95 -0.96
N ARG A 128 -1.32 3.95 0.04
CA ARG A 128 -0.02 3.28 -0.05
C ARG A 128 0.15 2.34 1.11
N LYS A 129 0.51 1.10 0.81
CA LYS A 129 0.78 0.08 1.83
C LYS A 129 2.24 -0.34 1.80
N PHE A 130 2.85 -0.39 2.96
CA PHE A 130 4.20 -0.92 3.17
C PHE A 130 4.17 -1.96 4.27
N PHE A 131 5.09 -2.92 4.19
CA PHE A 131 5.33 -3.89 5.26
C PHE A 131 6.80 -3.95 5.63
N PHE A 132 7.06 -4.21 6.90
CA PHE A 132 8.39 -4.48 7.42
C PHE A 132 8.77 -5.92 7.04
N SER A 133 9.98 -6.11 6.55
CA SER A 133 10.47 -7.38 6.01
C SER A 133 10.76 -8.45 7.06
N GLN A 134 10.78 -8.07 8.34
CA GLN A 134 10.94 -9.00 9.45
C GLN A 134 9.66 -9.82 9.64
N ASP A 135 9.83 -11.15 9.61
CA ASP A 135 8.76 -12.11 9.93
C ASP A 135 8.62 -12.23 11.45
N LEU A 136 7.48 -11.81 11.96
CA LEU A 136 7.15 -11.75 13.39
C LEU A 136 6.98 -13.15 14.00
N LEU A 137 6.62 -14.14 13.19
CA LEU A 137 6.37 -15.51 13.60
C LEU A 137 7.30 -16.50 12.89
N LYS A 138 8.54 -16.06 12.59
CA LYS A 138 9.51 -16.83 11.80
C LYS A 138 9.69 -18.27 12.26
N ASP A 139 9.72 -18.49 13.56
CA ASP A 139 9.99 -19.81 14.17
C ASP A 139 8.70 -20.54 14.57
N LYS A 140 7.53 -19.93 14.35
CA LYS A 140 6.21 -20.48 14.72
C LYS A 140 5.36 -20.90 13.53
N SER A 141 5.68 -20.44 12.32
CA SER A 141 5.05 -20.92 11.08
C SER A 141 6.06 -21.16 9.96
N SER A 142 5.96 -22.34 9.37
CA SER A 142 6.72 -22.75 8.19
C SER A 142 5.99 -22.32 6.91
N ILE A 143 4.67 -22.41 6.87
CA ILE A 143 3.87 -22.09 5.68
C ILE A 143 3.62 -20.58 5.51
N PHE A 144 3.46 -19.81 6.60
CA PHE A 144 3.11 -18.39 6.55
C PHE A 144 4.18 -17.52 7.22
N GLY A 145 4.48 -16.38 6.58
CA GLY A 145 5.19 -15.27 7.21
C GLY A 145 4.22 -14.17 7.60
N TYR A 146 4.43 -13.60 8.79
CA TYR A 146 3.61 -12.55 9.38
C TYR A 146 4.42 -11.27 9.46
N TYR A 147 3.98 -10.26 8.74
CA TYR A 147 4.75 -9.03 8.57
C TYR A 147 3.95 -7.86 9.10
N ARG A 148 4.54 -7.10 10.03
CA ARG A 148 4.01 -5.79 10.45
C ARG A 148 3.84 -4.92 9.21
N CYS A 149 2.69 -4.28 9.04
CA CYS A 149 2.45 -3.44 7.89
C CYS A 149 1.55 -2.25 8.24
N PHE A 150 1.56 -1.24 7.37
CA PHE A 150 0.69 -0.09 7.53
C PHE A 150 0.23 0.42 6.17
N VAL A 151 -0.98 0.93 6.15
CA VAL A 151 -1.53 1.73 5.06
C VAL A 151 -1.42 3.19 5.48
N TYR A 152 -1.07 4.07 4.55
CA TYR A 152 -1.22 5.50 4.74
C TYR A 152 -1.87 6.17 3.55
N ARG A 153 -2.53 7.30 3.82
CA ARG A 153 -3.13 8.19 2.82
C ARG A 153 -2.94 9.65 3.25
N VAL A 154 -2.99 10.54 2.27
CA VAL A 154 -2.97 11.99 2.52
C VAL A 154 -4.33 12.55 2.13
N GLU A 155 -5.03 13.11 3.10
CA GLU A 155 -6.35 13.70 2.94
C GLU A 155 -6.28 15.22 2.99
N TYR A 156 -7.21 15.87 2.30
CA TYR A 156 -7.38 17.32 2.35
C TYR A 156 -8.73 17.66 2.98
N ILE A 157 -8.69 18.50 4.01
CA ILE A 157 -9.88 19.06 4.63
C ILE A 157 -9.98 20.52 4.21
N HIS A 158 -11.13 20.93 3.68
CA HIS A 158 -11.36 22.29 3.21
C HIS A 158 -11.86 23.25 4.30
N ARG A 159 -12.66 22.75 5.27
CA ARG A 159 -13.31 23.56 6.32
C ARG A 159 -13.11 22.93 7.72
N PRO A 160 -13.03 23.72 8.80
CA PRO A 160 -13.13 25.19 8.84
C PRO A 160 -11.88 25.92 8.32
N ALA A 161 -10.72 25.26 8.31
CA ALA A 161 -9.50 25.75 7.67
C ALA A 161 -8.92 24.66 6.76
N LYS A 162 -8.25 25.07 5.67
CA LYS A 162 -7.55 24.15 4.77
C LYS A 162 -6.48 23.38 5.56
N LYS A 163 -6.52 22.05 5.53
CA LYS A 163 -5.53 21.16 6.18
C LYS A 163 -5.18 19.98 5.30
N LEU A 164 -3.93 19.52 5.41
CA LEU A 164 -3.48 18.24 4.87
C LEU A 164 -3.26 17.27 6.03
N LEU A 165 -3.83 16.07 5.95
CA LEU A 165 -3.76 15.07 7.01
C LEU A 165 -3.07 13.81 6.51
N LEU A 166 -2.10 13.31 7.27
CA LEU A 166 -1.56 11.97 7.11
C LEU A 166 -2.37 11.01 7.97
N LEU A 167 -3.09 10.08 7.34
CA LEU A 167 -3.76 9.00 8.07
C LEU A 167 -2.91 7.74 8.01
N ILE A 168 -2.78 7.06 9.14
CA ILE A 168 -1.99 5.83 9.30
C ILE A 168 -2.88 4.72 9.85
N LEU A 169 -2.86 3.56 9.18
CA LEU A 169 -3.63 2.38 9.59
C LEU A 169 -2.70 1.16 9.66
N PRO A 170 -2.29 0.72 10.87
CA PRO A 170 -1.52 -0.49 11.02
C PRO A 170 -2.35 -1.75 10.74
N SER A 171 -1.69 -2.82 10.34
CA SER A 171 -2.28 -4.15 10.18
C SER A 171 -1.18 -5.21 10.09
N ILE A 172 -1.56 -6.49 10.04
CA ILE A 172 -0.64 -7.59 9.75
C ILE A 172 -0.82 -8.05 8.30
N LEU A 173 0.28 -8.19 7.57
CA LEU A 173 0.32 -8.78 6.24
C LEU A 173 0.77 -10.23 6.36
N ILE A 174 -0.09 -11.16 5.94
CA ILE A 174 0.23 -12.59 5.91
C ILE A 174 0.57 -12.99 4.48
N ARG A 175 1.68 -13.71 4.30
CA ARG A 175 2.14 -14.21 3.00
C ARG A 175 2.60 -15.65 3.14
N GLY A 176 2.31 -16.50 2.15
CA GLY A 176 2.97 -17.81 2.05
C GLY A 176 4.50 -17.62 2.03
N LYS A 177 5.19 -18.41 2.83
CA LYS A 177 6.64 -18.40 3.04
C LYS A 177 7.30 -19.54 2.28
N GLU A 178 6.68 -20.71 2.32
CA GLU A 178 7.11 -21.91 1.61
C GLU A 178 6.44 -22.02 0.24
N SER A 179 7.17 -22.55 -0.74
CA SER A 179 6.62 -22.92 -2.04
C SER A 179 5.81 -24.22 -1.94
N LEU A 180 4.97 -24.50 -2.93
CA LEU A 180 4.22 -25.77 -2.99
C LEU A 180 5.19 -26.97 -3.09
N GLU A 181 6.30 -26.79 -3.80
CA GLU A 181 7.39 -27.77 -3.87
C GLU A 181 7.96 -28.06 -2.48
N GLY A 182 8.35 -27.03 -1.71
CA GLY A 182 8.89 -27.21 -0.36
C GLY A 182 7.89 -27.86 0.60
N LEU A 183 6.60 -27.55 0.48
CA LEU A 183 5.56 -28.22 1.28
C LEU A 183 5.47 -29.73 0.98
N ILE A 184 5.62 -30.14 -0.28
CA ILE A 184 5.52 -31.54 -0.69
C ILE A 184 6.84 -32.28 -0.40
N GLU A 185 7.95 -31.71 -0.85
CA GLU A 185 9.23 -32.39 -0.88
C GLU A 185 9.99 -32.32 0.45
N GLU A 186 10.01 -31.15 1.10
CA GLU A 186 10.77 -30.96 2.34
C GLU A 186 9.91 -31.25 3.57
N ARG A 187 8.67 -30.73 3.57
CA ARG A 187 7.75 -30.86 4.72
C ARG A 187 6.87 -32.10 4.67
N LYS A 188 6.88 -32.85 3.57
CA LYS A 188 6.15 -34.11 3.39
C LYS A 188 4.64 -33.96 3.62
N VAL A 189 4.06 -32.81 3.28
CA VAL A 189 2.61 -32.59 3.37
C VAL A 189 1.90 -33.48 2.35
N PRO A 190 0.93 -34.32 2.77
CA PRO A 190 0.16 -35.16 1.85
C PRO A 190 -0.59 -34.34 0.81
N LEU A 191 -0.58 -34.81 -0.44
CA LEU A 191 -1.21 -34.11 -1.56
C LEU A 191 -2.71 -33.91 -1.32
N GLU A 192 -3.37 -34.84 -0.66
CA GLU A 192 -4.80 -34.79 -0.34
C GLU A 192 -5.16 -33.59 0.53
N LEU A 193 -4.21 -33.08 1.33
CA LEU A 193 -4.40 -31.87 2.14
C LEU A 193 -4.18 -30.58 1.34
N LEU A 194 -3.49 -30.65 0.21
CA LEU A 194 -3.11 -29.50 -0.62
C LEU A 194 -4.09 -29.29 -1.79
N LEU A 195 -4.64 -30.38 -2.35
CA LEU A 195 -5.60 -30.32 -3.44
C LEU A 195 -6.85 -29.53 -3.04
N GLY A 196 -7.33 -28.70 -3.96
CA GLY A 196 -8.47 -27.80 -3.76
C GLY A 196 -8.13 -26.53 -2.99
N LEU A 197 -6.93 -26.38 -2.42
CA LEU A 197 -6.53 -25.14 -1.74
C LEU A 197 -6.12 -24.07 -2.76
N PRO A 198 -6.38 -22.78 -2.46
CA PRO A 198 -5.90 -21.70 -3.31
C PRO A 198 -4.38 -21.56 -3.22
N PHE A 199 -3.72 -21.13 -4.28
CA PHE A 199 -2.32 -20.73 -4.29
C PHE A 199 -2.17 -19.49 -5.15
N LYS A 200 -1.15 -18.69 -4.84
CA LYS A 200 -0.77 -17.51 -5.62
C LYS A 200 0.56 -17.75 -6.29
N THR A 201 0.63 -17.42 -7.58
CA THR A 201 1.91 -17.42 -8.27
C THR A 201 2.79 -16.27 -7.83
N ARG A 202 4.05 -16.59 -7.64
CA ARG A 202 5.13 -15.64 -7.45
C ARG A 202 6.22 -15.95 -8.45
N GLN A 203 6.69 -14.91 -9.12
CA GLN A 203 7.89 -14.99 -9.91
C GLN A 203 9.07 -14.73 -8.98
N GLU A 204 10.02 -15.67 -8.95
CA GLU A 204 11.32 -15.41 -8.34
C GLU A 204 12.12 -14.46 -9.22
N ASN A 205 12.93 -13.59 -8.61
CA ASN A 205 13.62 -12.48 -9.31
C ASN A 205 14.60 -12.94 -10.42
N ASN A 206 14.89 -14.24 -10.55
CA ASN A 206 15.88 -14.81 -11.48
C ASN A 206 15.26 -15.63 -12.64
N GLN A 207 13.95 -15.52 -12.90
CA GLN A 207 13.31 -16.26 -13.99
C GLN A 207 13.09 -15.36 -15.23
N ASP A 208 13.68 -15.74 -16.36
CA ASP A 208 13.53 -15.05 -17.66
C ASP A 208 12.07 -15.02 -18.14
N THR A 209 11.27 -16.02 -17.75
CA THR A 209 9.86 -16.11 -18.11
C THR A 209 8.99 -15.35 -17.12
N LYS A 210 8.34 -14.27 -17.57
CA LYS A 210 7.36 -13.52 -16.77
C LYS A 210 6.12 -14.36 -16.47
N VAL A 211 6.04 -14.93 -15.28
CA VAL A 211 4.80 -15.54 -14.77
C VAL A 211 3.87 -14.43 -14.29
N ARG A 212 2.71 -14.27 -14.93
CA ARG A 212 1.70 -13.30 -14.47
C ARG A 212 1.25 -13.66 -13.05
N PRO A 213 1.22 -12.71 -12.10
CA PRO A 213 0.73 -12.98 -10.75
C PRO A 213 -0.77 -13.28 -10.82
N TYR A 214 -1.17 -14.48 -10.44
CA TYR A 214 -2.54 -14.93 -10.39
C TYR A 214 -2.81 -15.73 -9.12
N VAL A 215 -4.09 -15.89 -8.76
CA VAL A 215 -4.55 -16.74 -7.67
C VAL A 215 -5.51 -17.79 -8.25
N GLY A 216 -5.37 -19.04 -7.84
CA GLY A 216 -6.28 -20.10 -8.26
C GLY A 216 -6.20 -21.32 -7.36
N PHE A 217 -7.10 -22.28 -7.55
CA PHE A 217 -7.21 -23.49 -6.73
C PHE A 217 -6.43 -24.64 -7.37
N LEU A 218 -5.62 -25.33 -6.56
CA LEU A 218 -4.83 -26.47 -7.00
C LEU A 218 -5.75 -27.64 -7.36
N GLU A 219 -5.73 -28.11 -8.61
CA GLU A 219 -6.58 -29.24 -9.05
C GLU A 219 -5.84 -30.56 -9.11
N LYS A 220 -4.61 -30.54 -9.64
CA LYS A 220 -3.76 -31.72 -9.76
C LYS A 220 -2.30 -31.34 -9.87
N ILE A 221 -1.43 -32.32 -9.61
CA ILE A 221 0.02 -32.21 -9.81
C ILE A 221 0.43 -33.25 -10.84
N THR A 222 1.28 -32.84 -11.79
CA THR A 222 1.77 -33.68 -12.88
C THR A 222 3.27 -33.45 -13.01
N GLY A 223 4.07 -34.35 -12.43
CA GLY A 223 5.52 -34.11 -12.24
C GLY A 223 5.77 -32.82 -11.45
N ASP A 224 6.68 -31.98 -11.94
CA ASP A 224 7.10 -30.74 -11.28
C ASP A 224 6.17 -29.54 -11.56
N THR A 225 4.96 -29.81 -12.05
CA THR A 225 3.98 -28.79 -12.38
C THR A 225 2.64 -29.04 -11.69
N ALA A 226 2.04 -27.95 -11.23
CA ALA A 226 0.67 -27.91 -10.73
C ALA A 226 -0.26 -27.37 -11.80
N ILE A 227 -1.43 -28.00 -11.92
CA ILE A 227 -2.54 -27.47 -12.68
C ILE A 227 -3.44 -26.70 -11.72
N VAL A 228 -3.60 -25.42 -11.99
CA VAL A 228 -4.32 -24.49 -11.13
C VAL A 228 -5.48 -23.90 -11.89
N ARG A 229 -6.69 -24.03 -11.34
CA ARG A 229 -7.89 -23.38 -11.88
C ARG A 229 -7.95 -21.94 -11.37
N PRO A 230 -7.95 -20.95 -12.26
CA PRO A 230 -8.00 -19.54 -11.86
C PRO A 230 -9.23 -19.24 -11.00
N ALA A 231 -9.07 -18.40 -9.98
CA ALA A 231 -10.19 -17.91 -9.20
C ALA A 231 -10.97 -16.78 -9.90
N ALA A 232 -10.41 -16.21 -10.98
CA ALA A 232 -11.03 -15.14 -11.74
C ALA A 232 -12.13 -15.70 -12.66
N LEU A 233 -13.33 -15.12 -12.60
CA LEU A 233 -14.50 -15.54 -13.38
C LEU A 233 -14.30 -15.46 -14.91
N THR A 234 -13.31 -14.70 -15.37
CA THR A 234 -13.05 -14.45 -16.79
C THR A 234 -12.05 -15.42 -17.42
N ILE A 235 -11.46 -16.33 -16.64
CA ILE A 235 -10.49 -17.32 -17.14
C ILE A 235 -11.00 -18.70 -16.79
N THR A 236 -11.47 -19.43 -17.80
CA THR A 236 -12.07 -20.76 -17.64
C THR A 236 -11.05 -21.89 -17.80
N GLU A 237 -9.93 -21.62 -18.48
CA GLU A 237 -8.91 -22.64 -18.74
C GLU A 237 -7.95 -22.82 -17.55
N PRO A 238 -7.67 -24.07 -17.13
CA PRO A 238 -6.63 -24.35 -16.15
C PRO A 238 -5.25 -23.91 -16.64
N ILE A 239 -4.42 -23.43 -15.72
CA ILE A 239 -3.07 -22.95 -16.01
C ILE A 239 -2.07 -23.92 -15.40
N SER A 240 -1.05 -24.31 -16.18
CA SER A 240 0.09 -25.09 -15.69
C SER A 240 1.19 -24.20 -15.15
N VAL A 241 1.64 -24.45 -13.93
CA VAL A 241 2.69 -23.66 -13.27
C VAL A 241 3.66 -24.54 -12.48
N PRO A 242 4.98 -24.24 -12.51
CA PRO A 242 5.96 -24.93 -11.68
C PRO A 242 5.66 -24.86 -10.18
N LEU A 243 5.85 -25.96 -9.46
CA LEU A 243 5.54 -26.06 -8.02
C LEU A 243 6.28 -24.98 -7.19
N LYS A 244 7.56 -24.74 -7.49
CA LYS A 244 8.38 -23.69 -6.86
C LYS A 244 7.81 -22.27 -6.94
N ASN A 245 6.94 -22.01 -7.91
CA ASN A 245 6.35 -20.68 -8.14
C ASN A 245 5.00 -20.49 -7.45
N LEU A 246 4.47 -21.52 -6.77
CA LEU A 246 3.18 -21.45 -6.08
C LEU A 246 3.37 -21.31 -4.59
N TYR A 247 2.71 -20.32 -4.00
CA TYR A 247 2.78 -20.04 -2.57
C TYR A 247 1.39 -19.91 -1.99
N ALA A 248 1.21 -20.33 -0.74
CA ALA A 248 -0.04 -20.17 -0.04
C ALA A 248 -0.48 -18.67 -0.01
N ILE A 249 -1.77 -18.43 -0.15
CA ILE A 249 -2.36 -17.10 0.04
C ILE A 249 -2.53 -16.82 1.52
N GLY A 250 -2.53 -15.55 1.94
CA GLY A 250 -2.64 -15.15 3.35
C GLY A 250 -4.02 -15.38 4.00
N ARG A 251 -4.72 -16.46 3.63
CA ARG A 251 -6.03 -16.90 4.16
C ARG A 251 -5.84 -18.16 5.01
N ILE A 252 -5.27 -17.98 6.19
CA ILE A 252 -4.90 -19.04 7.16
C ILE A 252 -6.06 -20.01 7.39
N ASP A 253 -7.29 -19.49 7.42
CA ASP A 253 -8.52 -20.25 7.61
C ASP A 253 -8.71 -21.42 6.63
N LEU A 254 -8.19 -21.28 5.41
CA LEU A 254 -8.29 -22.30 4.36
C LEU A 254 -7.24 -23.42 4.52
N TYR A 255 -6.16 -23.18 5.27
CA TYR A 255 -5.03 -24.10 5.39
C TYR A 255 -4.97 -24.82 6.74
N ARG A 256 -6.04 -24.76 7.54
CA ARG A 256 -6.07 -25.33 8.89
C ARG A 256 -5.52 -26.76 8.96
N LYS A 257 -5.98 -27.65 8.09
CA LYS A 257 -5.53 -29.06 8.06
C LYS A 257 -4.04 -29.20 7.77
N VAL A 258 -3.49 -28.34 6.91
CA VAL A 258 -2.06 -28.34 6.57
C VAL A 258 -1.25 -27.84 7.76
N ILE A 259 -1.70 -26.77 8.41
CA ILE A 259 -1.09 -26.19 9.62
C ILE A 259 -1.06 -27.23 10.76
N GLU A 260 -2.19 -27.88 11.03
CA GLU A 260 -2.31 -28.92 12.06
C GLU A 260 -1.43 -30.14 11.73
N PHE A 261 -1.34 -30.55 10.47
CA PHE A 261 -0.43 -31.62 10.03
C PHE A 261 1.04 -31.28 10.30
N LEU A 262 1.44 -30.02 10.10
CA LEU A 262 2.79 -29.54 10.35
C LEU A 262 3.10 -29.38 11.85
N GLY A 263 2.14 -29.64 12.74
CA GLY A 263 2.28 -29.46 14.18
C GLY A 263 2.30 -28.00 14.62
N GLU A 264 1.84 -27.08 13.77
CA GLU A 264 1.79 -25.64 14.07
C GLU A 264 0.52 -25.29 14.86
N ASP A 265 0.60 -24.26 15.72
CA ASP A 265 -0.53 -23.77 16.52
C ASP A 265 -1.45 -22.90 15.66
N TYR A 266 -2.48 -23.51 15.07
CA TYR A 266 -3.46 -22.80 14.23
C TYR A 266 -4.15 -21.64 14.95
N ASP A 267 -4.51 -21.80 16.22
CA ASP A 267 -5.24 -20.76 16.95
C ASP A 267 -4.35 -19.55 17.20
N LEU A 268 -3.08 -19.77 17.57
CA LEU A 268 -2.09 -18.69 17.66
C LEU A 268 -1.91 -17.96 16.32
N LEU A 269 -1.73 -18.71 15.23
CA LEU A 269 -1.56 -18.16 13.88
C LEU A 269 -2.77 -17.33 13.44
N PHE A 270 -3.96 -17.86 13.70
CA PHE A 270 -5.22 -17.21 13.40
C PHE A 270 -5.41 -15.94 14.23
N ASP A 271 -5.17 -15.99 15.54
CA ASP A 271 -5.34 -14.84 16.45
C ASP A 271 -4.33 -13.72 16.14
N TYR A 272 -3.11 -14.07 15.71
CA TYR A 272 -2.08 -13.09 15.36
C TYR A 272 -2.46 -12.22 14.16
N LYS A 273 -3.32 -12.70 13.27
CA LYS A 273 -3.89 -11.89 12.17
C LYS A 273 -4.63 -10.65 12.70
N GLY A 274 -5.33 -10.82 13.82
CA GLY A 274 -6.13 -9.78 14.47
C GLY A 274 -5.34 -8.88 15.42
N GLU A 275 -4.03 -9.11 15.59
CA GLU A 275 -3.23 -8.44 16.62
C GLU A 275 -3.25 -6.91 16.51
N LEU A 276 -3.17 -6.39 15.27
CA LEU A 276 -3.07 -4.96 14.97
C LEU A 276 -4.30 -4.39 14.23
N THR A 277 -5.40 -5.13 14.14
CA THR A 277 -6.63 -4.66 13.46
C THR A 277 -7.70 -4.25 14.45
N PHE A 278 -8.36 -3.13 14.18
CA PHE A 278 -9.55 -2.73 14.92
C PHE A 278 -10.70 -3.70 14.59
N THR A 279 -11.44 -4.09 15.63
CA THR A 279 -12.73 -4.80 15.59
C THR A 279 -12.72 -6.25 15.10
N TRP A 280 -12.87 -7.16 16.08
CA TRP A 280 -13.57 -8.44 15.99
C TRP A 280 -13.19 -9.36 14.82
N GLU A 281 -12.36 -10.36 15.08
CA GLU A 281 -12.28 -11.54 14.22
C GLU A 281 -13.19 -12.64 14.78
N LYS A 282 -14.17 -13.10 13.98
CA LYS A 282 -15.13 -14.18 14.32
C LYS A 282 -15.90 -14.01 15.65
N GLY A 283 -16.41 -12.82 15.96
CA GLY A 283 -17.27 -12.68 17.15
C GLY A 283 -16.52 -12.65 18.48
N ARG A 284 -15.18 -12.57 18.48
CA ARG A 284 -14.37 -12.42 19.69
C ARG A 284 -13.82 -11.00 19.79
N LYS A 285 -14.13 -10.32 20.91
CA LYS A 285 -13.51 -9.05 21.27
C LYS A 285 -12.06 -9.33 21.66
N ILE A 286 -11.12 -8.88 20.84
CA ILE A 286 -9.71 -8.92 21.20
C ILE A 286 -9.49 -7.85 22.29
N LYS A 287 -9.18 -8.29 23.51
CA LYS A 287 -8.92 -7.39 24.65
C LYS A 287 -7.80 -6.40 24.25
N ASP A 288 -7.96 -5.13 24.63
CA ASP A 288 -6.97 -4.06 24.42
C ASP A 288 -6.62 -3.70 22.96
N ALA A 289 -7.37 -4.17 21.96
CA ALA A 289 -7.10 -3.87 20.54
C ALA A 289 -7.06 -2.37 20.19
N PRO A 290 -7.97 -1.49 20.70
CA PRO A 290 -7.88 -0.05 20.47
C PRO A 290 -6.59 0.58 21.00
N LEU A 291 -6.14 0.14 22.18
CA LEU A 291 -4.93 0.67 22.82
C LEU A 291 -3.68 0.23 22.07
N ARG A 292 -3.57 -1.07 21.73
CA ARG A 292 -2.45 -1.58 20.92
C ARG A 292 -2.37 -0.91 19.55
N MET A 293 -3.52 -0.67 18.91
CA MET A 293 -3.57 0.05 17.64
C MET A 293 -3.07 1.49 17.79
N LYS A 294 -3.49 2.19 18.85
CA LYS A 294 -3.02 3.55 19.17
C LYS A 294 -1.50 3.58 19.38
N GLU A 295 -0.97 2.70 20.23
CA GLU A 295 0.46 2.58 20.49
C GLU A 295 1.24 2.31 19.20
N GLU A 296 0.72 1.41 18.37
CA GLU A 296 1.31 1.06 17.10
C GLU A 296 1.32 2.22 16.09
N VAL A 297 0.22 3.00 16.02
CA VAL A 297 0.15 4.23 15.23
C VAL A 297 1.17 5.26 15.71
N GLU A 298 1.28 5.46 17.03
CA GLU A 298 2.26 6.36 17.62
C GLU A 298 3.71 5.91 17.33
N ASN A 299 3.98 4.61 17.40
CA ASN A 299 5.28 4.03 17.06
C ASN A 299 5.62 4.26 15.59
N ILE A 300 4.70 3.95 14.67
CA ILE A 300 4.89 4.22 13.24
C ILE A 300 5.12 5.72 13.00
N ARG A 301 4.36 6.60 13.65
CA ARG A 301 4.54 8.05 13.51
C ARG A 301 5.93 8.47 14.00
N LYS A 302 6.32 8.09 15.21
CA LYS A 302 7.56 8.52 15.86
C LYS A 302 8.81 7.92 15.20
N GLU A 303 8.80 6.62 14.92
CA GLU A 303 10.00 5.90 14.47
C GLU A 303 10.23 6.01 12.96
N LEU A 304 9.14 6.11 12.19
CA LEU A 304 9.20 6.10 10.73
C LEU A 304 8.90 7.48 10.15
N PHE A 305 7.70 8.01 10.37
CA PHE A 305 7.30 9.24 9.69
C PHE A 305 8.08 10.47 10.20
N ALA A 306 8.15 10.69 11.51
CA ALA A 306 8.82 11.84 12.08
C ALA A 306 10.34 11.81 11.92
N LYS A 307 10.96 10.62 12.03
CA LYS A 307 12.43 10.47 11.98
C LYS A 307 12.99 10.26 10.57
N LYS A 308 12.30 9.52 9.70
CA LYS A 308 12.85 9.08 8.40
C LYS A 308 12.16 9.72 7.19
N VAL A 309 10.92 10.18 7.33
CA VAL A 309 10.14 10.74 6.21
C VAL A 309 10.11 12.27 6.28
N PHE A 310 9.65 12.84 7.38
CA PHE A 310 9.57 14.29 7.57
C PHE A 310 10.91 14.83 8.07
N PRO A 311 11.26 16.10 7.73
CA PRO A 311 10.49 17.03 6.89
C PRO A 311 10.49 16.65 5.40
N LEU A 312 9.45 17.06 4.66
CA LEU A 312 9.36 16.90 3.20
C LEU A 312 9.59 18.23 2.49
N GLN A 313 10.36 18.21 1.41
CA GLN A 313 10.57 19.39 0.57
C GLN A 313 9.78 19.26 -0.73
N LEU A 314 9.00 20.28 -1.07
CA LEU A 314 8.37 20.44 -2.38
C LEU A 314 8.65 21.86 -2.86
N GLN A 315 9.54 21.99 -3.86
CA GLN A 315 10.05 23.28 -4.31
C GLN A 315 10.61 24.10 -3.13
N GLY A 316 10.23 25.37 -2.99
CA GLY A 316 10.62 26.23 -1.87
C GLY A 316 9.86 25.99 -0.56
N VAL A 317 8.96 25.01 -0.48
CA VAL A 317 8.12 24.77 0.72
C VAL A 317 8.56 23.51 1.46
N THR A 318 8.83 23.67 2.75
CA THR A 318 9.11 22.57 3.67
C THR A 318 7.85 22.20 4.46
N TYR A 319 7.49 20.92 4.46
CA TYR A 319 6.35 20.38 5.20
C TYR A 319 6.85 19.59 6.42
N THR A 320 6.16 19.77 7.54
CA THR A 320 6.38 19.11 8.82
C THR A 320 5.17 18.29 9.22
N LEU A 321 5.34 17.35 10.14
CA LEU A 321 4.26 16.51 10.66
C LEU A 321 4.03 16.83 12.14
N SER A 322 2.80 17.14 12.52
CA SER A 322 2.40 17.36 13.91
C SER A 322 2.77 16.19 14.83
N ASP A 323 3.04 16.51 16.09
CA ASP A 323 3.37 15.54 17.14
C ASP A 323 2.16 14.81 17.68
N GLU A 324 1.03 15.51 17.79
CA GLU A 324 -0.23 14.98 18.30
C GLU A 324 -1.20 14.67 17.16
N PRO A 325 -2.01 13.61 17.29
CA PRO A 325 -3.10 13.34 16.36
C PRO A 325 -4.16 14.44 16.46
N ILE A 326 -4.89 14.65 15.38
CA ILE A 326 -6.00 15.60 15.36
C ILE A 326 -7.11 15.07 16.25
N SER A 327 -7.46 15.86 17.27
CA SER A 327 -8.72 15.72 17.98
C SER A 327 -9.79 16.45 17.18
N PRO A 328 -10.88 15.79 16.74
CA PRO A 328 -12.03 16.54 16.26
C PRO A 328 -12.61 17.30 17.46
N GLU A 329 -12.57 18.62 17.42
CA GLU A 329 -13.45 19.43 18.27
C GLU A 329 -14.88 19.20 17.77
N ILE A 330 -15.55 18.16 18.28
CA ILE A 330 -16.99 18.01 18.09
C ILE A 330 -17.62 19.07 18.98
N LYS A 331 -17.99 20.21 18.38
CA LYS A 331 -19.00 21.06 19.00
C LYS A 331 -20.33 20.36 18.79
N GLU A 332 -20.95 19.89 19.86
CA GLU A 332 -22.37 19.54 19.84
C GLU A 332 -23.12 20.80 19.40
N GLU A 333 -23.83 20.72 18.26
CA GLU A 333 -24.78 21.75 17.82
C GLU A 333 -26.13 21.59 18.52
#